data_AF-A0A2V6K5T8-F1
#
_entry.id   AF-A0A2V6K5T8-F1
#
_cell.length_a   1.000
_cell.length_b   1.000
_cell.length_c   1.000
_cell.angle_alpha   90.00
_cell.angle_beta   90.00
_cell.angle_gamma   90.00
#
_symmetry.space_group_name_H-M   'P 1'
#
loop_
_entity.id
_entity.type
_entity.pdbx_description
1 polymer ?
#
loop_
_entity_poly.entity_id
_entity_poly.type
_entity_poly.pdbx_seq_one_letter_code
_entity_poly.pdbx_strand_id
1 'polypeptide(L)'
;MYSAAWHHVHLYSPRSINIDSDMPSYHFLYQTRRISDAHSADALQLTGSDAPPEGWEIVPTFDAKCLVAYLMSLNQSHPLKEVRSAAGPAASPAQSPAAAPAQSPAAGK
;
A
#
# COMPACT_ATOMS: atom_id res chain seq x y z
N MET A 1 -9.52 0.87 2.78
CA MET A 1 -9.52 2.15 3.52
C MET A 1 -8.22 2.28 4.29
N TYR A 2 -7.55 3.44 4.23
CA TYR A 2 -6.39 3.73 5.06
C TYR A 2 -6.83 3.90 6.52
N SER A 3 -6.10 3.32 7.47
CA SER A 3 -6.37 3.44 8.92
C SER A 3 -5.40 4.44 9.57
N ALA A 4 -5.71 4.91 10.78
CA ALA A 4 -4.80 5.77 11.54
C ALA A 4 -3.46 5.06 11.83
N ALA A 5 -3.51 3.77 12.20
CA ALA A 5 -2.33 2.95 12.43
C ALA A 5 -1.44 2.85 11.17
N TRP A 6 -2.06 2.69 9.99
CA TRP A 6 -1.33 2.67 8.73
C TRP A 6 -0.62 4.01 8.47
N HIS A 7 -1.29 5.15 8.70
CA HIS A 7 -0.67 6.46 8.53
C HIS A 7 0.51 6.67 9.47
N HIS A 8 0.42 6.20 10.72
CA HIS A 8 1.53 6.32 11.66
C HIS A 8 2.75 5.51 11.22
N VAL A 9 2.55 4.27 10.77
CA VAL A 9 3.65 3.46 10.22
C VAL A 9 4.23 4.11 8.96
N HIS A 10 3.37 4.63 8.07
CA HIS A 10 3.83 5.30 6.84
C HIS A 10 4.64 6.57 7.12
N LEU A 11 4.23 7.38 8.09
CA LEU A 11 4.97 8.58 8.50
C LEU A 11 6.29 8.23 9.18
N TYR A 12 6.34 7.15 9.96
CA TYR A 12 7.55 6.73 10.66
C TYR A 12 8.57 6.05 9.72
N SER A 13 8.13 5.07 8.93
CA SER A 13 8.96 4.37 7.94
C SER A 13 8.20 4.22 6.61
N PRO A 14 8.22 5.24 5.74
CA PRO A 14 7.52 5.19 4.45
C PRO A 14 7.99 4.05 3.57
N ARG A 15 9.30 3.78 3.60
CA ARG A 15 9.97 2.72 2.84
C ARG A 15 9.66 1.30 3.31
N SER A 16 9.14 1.14 4.52
CA SER A 16 8.61 -0.15 5.01
C SER A 16 7.35 -0.57 4.26
N ILE A 17 6.53 0.39 3.82
CA ILE A 17 5.28 0.13 3.09
C ILE A 17 5.52 0.20 1.59
N ASN A 18 6.21 1.24 1.12
CA ASN A 18 6.49 1.49 -0.30
C ASN A 18 7.99 1.69 -0.48
N ILE A 19 8.70 0.68 -0.98
CA ILE A 19 10.17 0.69 -1.08
C ILE A 19 10.71 1.88 -1.90
N ASP A 20 10.00 2.27 -2.97
CA ASP A 20 10.33 3.39 -3.86
C ASP A 20 9.74 4.74 -3.41
N SER A 21 9.40 4.89 -2.12
CA SER A 21 8.86 6.15 -1.62
C SER A 21 9.94 7.22 -1.42
N ASP A 22 9.76 8.36 -2.09
CA ASP A 22 10.57 9.57 -1.88
C ASP A 22 10.19 10.35 -0.61
N MET A 23 9.17 9.91 0.14
CA MET A 23 8.76 10.58 1.36
C MET A 23 9.85 10.41 2.45
N PRO A 24 10.29 11.49 3.12
CA PRO A 24 11.23 11.38 4.23
C PRO A 24 10.58 10.72 5.45
N SER A 25 11.39 10.02 6.25
CA SER A 25 10.94 9.45 7.51
C SER A 25 10.76 10.53 8.58
N TYR A 26 9.55 10.68 9.11
CA TYR A 26 9.21 11.70 10.12
C TYR A 26 9.45 11.20 11.55
N HIS A 27 10.62 10.61 11.82
CA HIS A 27 10.94 10.04 13.14
C HIS A 27 10.80 11.04 14.29
N PHE A 28 11.02 12.34 14.03
CA PHE A 28 10.92 13.41 15.03
C PHE A 28 9.51 13.60 15.60
N LEU A 29 8.47 13.13 14.92
CA LEU A 29 7.09 13.15 15.41
C LEU A 29 6.80 12.00 16.40
N TYR A 30 7.77 11.12 16.65
CA TYR A 30 7.59 9.94 17.46
C TYR A 30 8.62 9.89 18.58
N GLN A 31 8.22 9.30 19.70
CA GLN A 31 9.10 9.11 20.85
C GLN A 31 9.30 7.63 21.10
N THR A 32 10.56 7.24 21.20
CA THR A 32 10.96 5.92 21.67
C THR A 32 10.96 5.95 23.19
N ARG A 33 10.17 5.07 23.81
CA ARG A 33 10.09 4.96 25.26
C ARG A 33 10.19 3.50 25.69
N ARG A 34 10.68 3.27 26.90
CA ARG A 34 10.77 1.93 27.46
C ARG A 34 9.38 1.43 27.83
N ILE A 35 9.08 0.18 27.53
CA ILE A 35 7.84 -0.47 27.94
C ILE A 35 7.91 -0.68 29.45
N SER A 36 6.95 -0.13 30.19
CA SER A 36 6.90 -0.27 31.65
C SER A 36 6.16 -1.55 32.05
N ASP A 37 4.84 -1.57 31.88
CA ASP A 37 3.96 -2.67 32.31
C ASP A 37 3.28 -3.36 31.12
N ALA A 38 2.76 -2.55 30.20
CA ALA A 38 2.12 -3.01 28.97
C ALA A 38 2.46 -2.06 27.82
N HIS A 39 2.36 -2.57 26.60
CA HIS A 39 2.46 -1.74 25.40
C HIS A 39 1.36 -0.68 25.37
N SER A 40 1.70 0.52 24.89
CA SER A 40 0.74 1.57 24.62
C SER A 40 -0.30 1.10 23.60
N ALA A 41 -1.56 1.46 23.80
CA ALA A 41 -2.58 1.25 22.78
C ALA A 41 -2.25 2.00 21.46
N ASP A 42 -1.49 3.09 21.56
CA ASP A 42 -1.03 3.89 20.42
C ASP A 42 0.35 3.47 19.88
N ALA A 43 0.95 2.39 20.39
CA ALA A 43 2.29 1.99 19.96
C ALA A 43 2.29 1.59 18.48
N LEU A 44 3.31 2.01 17.74
CA LEU A 44 3.44 1.67 16.33
C LEU A 44 3.82 0.21 16.16
N GLN A 45 3.07 -0.48 15.30
CA GLN A 45 3.37 -1.85 14.90
C GLN A 45 4.37 -1.84 13.75
N LEU A 46 5.65 -1.80 14.10
CA LEU A 46 6.78 -1.76 13.17
C LEU A 46 7.35 -3.17 12.98
N THR A 47 7.77 -3.49 11.76
CA THR A 47 8.35 -4.79 11.40
C THR A 47 9.70 -4.60 10.70
N GLY A 48 10.53 -5.65 10.74
CA GLY A 48 11.84 -5.64 10.08
C GLY A 48 12.86 -4.73 10.75
N SER A 49 13.67 -4.04 9.96
CA SER A 49 14.78 -3.20 10.45
C SER A 49 14.35 -1.95 11.22
N ASP A 50 13.11 -1.50 11.04
CA ASP A 50 12.56 -0.33 11.76
C ASP A 50 11.87 -0.71 13.07
N ALA A 51 11.84 -2.00 13.43
CA ALA A 51 11.28 -2.44 14.70
C ALA A 51 12.12 -1.92 15.88
N PRO A 52 11.48 -1.40 16.95
CA PRO A 52 12.22 -0.96 18.12
C PRO A 52 12.92 -2.15 18.81
N PRO A 53 14.04 -1.91 19.51
CA PRO A 53 14.71 -2.94 20.31
C PRO A 53 13.77 -3.56 21.35
N GLU A 54 14.08 -4.79 21.79
CA GLU A 54 13.30 -5.45 22.84
C GLU A 54 13.16 -4.56 24.09
N GLY A 55 11.94 -4.49 24.62
CA GLY A 55 11.62 -3.64 25.78
C GLY A 55 11.41 -2.16 25.46
N TRP A 56 11.45 -1.76 24.19
CA TRP A 56 11.14 -0.40 23.74
C TRP A 56 9.93 -0.37 22.82
N GLU A 57 9.19 0.74 22.88
CA GLU A 57 8.07 1.03 22.01
C GLU A 57 8.19 2.43 21.42
N ILE A 58 7.60 2.61 20.25
CA ILE A 58 7.54 3.89 19.56
C ILE A 58 6.11 4.39 19.63
N VAL A 59 5.93 5.57 20.23
CA VAL A 59 4.61 6.14 20.48
C VAL A 59 4.49 7.48 19.77
N PRO A 60 3.36 7.74 19.08
CA PRO A 60 3.11 9.01 18.42
C PRO A 60 2.98 10.13 19.44
N THR A 61 3.65 11.25 19.18
CA THR A 61 3.43 12.47 19.95
C THR A 61 2.05 13.07 19.64
N PHE A 62 1.69 14.11 20.40
CA PHE A 62 0.48 14.87 20.12
C PHE A 62 0.46 15.39 18.67
N ASP A 63 1.58 15.92 18.18
CA ASP A 63 1.70 16.45 16.82
C ASP A 63 1.49 15.37 15.75
N ALA A 64 2.04 14.16 15.97
CA ALA A 64 1.78 13.03 15.08
C ALA A 64 0.30 12.67 15.01
N LYS A 65 -0.37 12.62 16.17
CA LYS A 65 -1.81 12.31 16.25
C LYS A 65 -2.64 13.37 15.55
N CYS A 66 -2.33 14.66 15.74
CA CYS A 66 -3.00 15.76 15.06
C CYS A 66 -2.81 15.72 13.55
N LEU A 67 -1.59 15.42 13.07
CA LEU A 67 -1.32 15.28 11.65
C LEU A 67 -2.15 14.15 11.03
N VAL A 68 -2.17 12.98 11.67
CA VAL A 68 -2.96 11.84 11.16
C VAL A 68 -4.45 12.15 11.20
N ALA A 69 -4.95 12.78 12.27
CA ALA A 69 -6.35 13.22 12.35
C ALA A 69 -6.71 14.19 11.22
N TYR A 70 -5.82 15.14 10.92
CA TYR A 70 -5.97 16.05 9.78
C TYR A 70 -6.05 15.28 8.45
N LEU A 71 -5.08 14.40 8.18
CA LEU A 71 -5.07 13.59 6.96
C LEU A 71 -6.34 12.75 6.80
N MET A 72 -6.85 12.17 7.89
CA MET A 72 -8.10 11.40 7.88
C MET A 72 -9.36 12.25 7.69
N SER A 73 -9.31 13.53 8.02
CA SER A 73 -10.43 14.46 7.82
C SER A 73 -10.55 14.99 6.38
N LEU A 74 -9.52 14.80 5.56
CA LEU A 74 -9.51 15.29 4.18
C LEU A 74 -10.61 14.62 3.38
N ASN A 75 -11.48 15.45 2.78
CA ASN A 75 -12.55 14.96 1.93
C ASN A 75 -11.98 14.48 0.58
N GLN A 76 -12.02 13.17 0.36
CA GLN A 76 -11.62 12.55 -0.91
C GLN A 76 -12.83 12.20 -1.79
N SER A 77 -14.04 12.60 -1.41
CA SER A 77 -15.30 12.21 -2.07
C SER A 77 -15.65 13.08 -3.28
N HIS A 78 -14.63 13.64 -3.94
CA HIS A 78 -14.84 14.49 -5.11
C HIS A 78 -14.80 13.68 -6.40
N PRO A 79 -15.70 13.97 -7.37
CA PRO A 79 -15.67 13.30 -8.66
C PRO A 79 -14.35 13.60 -9.37
N LEU A 80 -13.67 12.56 -9.84
CA LEU A 80 -12.48 12.71 -10.65
C LEU A 80 -12.90 13.26 -12.02
N LYS A 81 -12.25 14.34 -12.47
CA LYS A 81 -12.37 14.82 -13.85
C LYS A 81 -11.83 13.72 -14.76
N GLU A 82 -12.66 13.23 -15.68
CA GLU A 82 -12.23 12.19 -16.62
C GLU A 82 -11.16 12.79 -17.55
N VAL A 83 -9.92 12.37 -17.35
CA VAL A 83 -8.87 12.56 -18.34
C VAL A 83 -9.02 11.42 -19.33
N ARG A 84 -9.10 11.73 -20.63
CA ARG A 84 -9.07 10.69 -21.66
C ARG A 84 -7.77 9.90 -21.48
N SER A 85 -7.90 8.73 -20.87
CA SER A 85 -6.79 7.80 -20.71
C SER A 85 -6.33 7.44 -22.12
N ALA A 86 -5.10 7.79 -22.47
CA ALA A 86 -4.44 7.30 -23.68
C ALA A 86 -4.01 5.84 -23.47
N ALA A 87 -4.98 4.99 -23.13
CA ALA A 87 -4.90 3.56 -23.28
C ALA A 87 -6.05 3.21 -24.22
N GLY A 88 -5.77 3.28 -25.53
CA GLY A 88 -6.58 2.55 -26.48
C GLY A 88 -6.64 1.08 -26.04
N PRO A 89 -7.75 0.37 -26.26
CA PRO A 89 -7.85 -1.02 -25.86
C PRO A 89 -6.68 -1.76 -26.50
N ALA A 90 -5.82 -2.34 -25.66
CA ALA A 90 -4.92 -3.40 -26.09
C ALA A 90 -5.84 -4.46 -26.68
N ALA A 91 -5.87 -4.52 -28.01
CA ALA A 91 -6.61 -5.54 -28.73
C ALA A 91 -6.19 -6.88 -28.13
N SER A 92 -7.16 -7.61 -27.59
CA SER A 92 -7.00 -9.01 -27.21
C SER A 92 -6.22 -9.71 -28.32
N PRO A 93 -5.18 -10.51 -28.01
CA PRO A 93 -4.51 -11.26 -29.05
C PRO A 93 -5.56 -12.16 -29.70
N ALA A 94 -5.83 -11.90 -30.99
CA ALA A 94 -6.73 -12.67 -31.79
C ALA A 94 -6.33 -14.14 -31.69
N GLN A 95 -7.26 -14.98 -31.24
CA GLN A 95 -7.11 -16.42 -31.30
C GLN A 95 -6.81 -16.80 -32.75
N SER A 96 -5.62 -17.36 -32.96
CA SER A 96 -5.24 -17.94 -34.25
C SER A 96 -6.25 -19.03 -34.62
N PRO A 97 -6.71 -19.14 -35.88
CA PRO A 97 -7.61 -20.20 -36.26
C PRO A 97 -6.88 -21.53 -36.08
N ALA A 98 -7.47 -22.44 -35.31
CA ALA A 98 -7.01 -23.82 -35.21
C ALA A 98 -6.96 -24.43 -36.61
N ALA A 99 -5.77 -24.93 -36.97
CA ALA A 99 -5.52 -25.63 -38.21
C ALA A 99 -6.51 -26.80 -38.36
N ALA A 100 -7.24 -26.81 -39.47
CA ALA A 100 -8.01 -27.95 -39.92
C ALA A 100 -7.07 -29.15 -40.19
N PRO A 101 -7.34 -30.35 -39.67
CA PRO A 101 -6.69 -31.53 -40.19
C PRO A 101 -7.36 -31.92 -41.51
N ALA A 102 -6.60 -31.77 -42.58
CA ALA A 102 -6.87 -32.40 -43.86
C ALA A 102 -6.74 -33.92 -43.73
N GLN A 103 -7.80 -34.66 -44.06
CA GLN A 103 -7.69 -36.04 -44.54
C GLN A 103 -8.65 -36.24 -45.73
N SER A 104 -8.07 -36.69 -46.83
CA SER A 104 -8.65 -36.91 -48.17
C SER A 104 -9.04 -38.41 -48.34
N PRO A 105 -9.59 -38.89 -49.48
CA PRO A 105 -10.84 -39.64 -49.53
C PRO A 105 -10.72 -41.15 -49.91
N ALA A 106 -11.88 -41.81 -50.15
CA ALA A 106 -12.14 -43.14 -50.77
C ALA A 106 -12.17 -44.34 -49.79
N ALA A 107 -12.94 -45.43 -49.93
CA ALA A 107 -13.96 -45.96 -50.86
C ALA A 107 -14.80 -46.99 -50.02
N GLY A 108 -16.12 -47.17 -50.21
CA GLY A 108 -16.67 -48.14 -51.17
C GLY A 108 -17.16 -49.45 -50.51
N LYS A 109 -18.48 -49.57 -50.28
CA LYS A 109 -19.42 -50.63 -50.75
C LYS A 109 -20.66 -50.70 -49.86
#